data_AF-A0A2N3W645-F1
#
_entry.id   AF-A0A2N3W645-F1
#
_cell.length_a   1.000
_cell.length_b   1.000
_cell.length_c   1.000
_cell.angle_alpha   90.00
_cell.angle_beta   90.00
_cell.angle_gamma   90.00
#
_symmetry.space_group_name_H-M   'P 1'
#
loop_
_entity.id
_entity.type
_entity.pdbx_description
1 polymer ?
#
loop_
_entity_poly.entity_id
_entity_poly.type
_entity_poly.pdbx_seq_one_letter_code
_entity_poly.pdbx_strand_id
1 'polypeptide(L)'
;MRILLAGASGVLGRRAVRELTAAGHEVAGLGRGASNAVRADLLDGDAVLRAVDGMAFDVVIHAATALQGTSLIRHQEMAGTNALRVRGTANLLAAARATGARRIVLENMMFGYGYGDHGDRPLTEDGTPFGPAGTNPWLEQHVGAMRAKEELAFTADGIDAVSLRFGLFYGKDVTDTTVLTMLRKRRLPVVADHGRELAWVNVDDAGRAVAAAVEHGRPSQAYNIADDLPTGFGSHVRASPRRSAHRLRCGCRCGCSSPPRSRTPSWRPICAWTAARPRRSWAGSRARPTAWKACARLPAPWASDSLAAMISTTGDDAAPDPFTEHRRLLFATAYRMLGSVSDAEDILQDAWLKWSESDRSEVRHPKAYLVRTVTNLALNRLTSAAVTREAYVGPWLPEPWLTTPDIAEEAELADTVSMAMLVVLETLSPVERAVFLLREVFGYSHAEIAEVVERPEPTIRQIAHRARAHVQARRPRYDTDAEQRSLVTRRFIAACQGGDLNAVMELLAPDVTAWSDGGGKVTAARRPLHTADKVARWMVGVLAKPHLEPLEIRTASLNGEQGLLFSVDGHPLGALTFDLLDGRIHQLRFQVNPDKLDGLRPGLGD
;
A
#
# COMPACT_ATOMS: atom_id res chain seq x y z
N MET A 1 -7.48 34.31 -18.91
CA MET A 1 -7.69 34.18 -17.46
C MET A 1 -6.36 33.93 -16.76
N ARG A 2 -6.22 34.35 -15.50
CA ARG A 2 -5.13 34.00 -14.59
C ARG A 2 -5.56 32.83 -13.72
N ILE A 3 -4.75 31.78 -13.67
CA ILE A 3 -5.13 30.47 -13.10
C ILE A 3 -4.13 30.04 -12.05
N LEU A 4 -4.61 29.73 -10.85
CA LEU A 4 -3.83 29.09 -9.79
C LEU A 4 -3.99 27.56 -9.87
N LEU A 5 -2.93 26.84 -10.24
CA LEU A 5 -2.97 25.39 -10.42
C LEU A 5 -2.16 24.67 -9.35
N ALA A 6 -2.87 24.07 -8.38
CA ALA A 6 -2.27 23.15 -7.44
C ALA A 6 -1.93 21.82 -8.11
N GLY A 7 -0.69 21.36 -7.98
CA GLY A 7 -0.21 20.13 -8.63
C GLY A 7 0.32 20.32 -10.06
N ALA A 8 0.62 21.55 -10.48
CA ALA A 8 1.11 21.89 -11.83
C ALA A 8 2.32 21.05 -12.31
N SER A 9 3.20 20.61 -11.41
CA SER A 9 4.35 19.75 -11.73
C SER A 9 4.01 18.27 -11.90
N GLY A 10 2.80 17.84 -11.50
CA GLY A 10 2.32 16.46 -11.53
C GLY A 10 2.07 15.92 -12.95
N VAL A 11 1.63 14.65 -13.03
CA VAL A 11 1.36 13.99 -14.31
C VAL A 11 0.30 14.74 -15.11
N LEU A 12 -0.93 14.86 -14.57
CA LEU A 12 -2.00 15.63 -15.21
C LEU A 12 -1.63 17.11 -15.31
N GLY A 13 -1.10 17.70 -14.22
CA GLY A 13 -0.75 19.11 -14.12
C GLY A 13 0.10 19.61 -15.29
N ARG A 14 1.14 18.89 -15.70
CA ARG A 14 1.99 19.31 -16.84
C ARG A 14 1.25 19.34 -18.18
N ARG A 15 0.23 18.50 -18.38
CA ARG A 15 -0.61 18.53 -19.59
C ARG A 15 -1.63 19.66 -19.48
N ALA A 16 -2.27 19.82 -18.33
CA ALA A 16 -3.17 20.94 -18.07
C ALA A 16 -2.47 22.30 -18.30
N VAL A 17 -1.26 22.53 -17.77
CA VAL A 17 -0.46 23.74 -18.05
C VAL A 17 -0.28 23.94 -19.56
N ARG A 18 0.10 22.89 -20.31
CA ARG A 18 0.32 22.97 -21.77
C ARG A 18 -0.96 23.41 -22.50
N GLU A 19 -2.10 22.76 -22.22
CA GLU A 19 -3.37 23.07 -22.90
C GLU A 19 -3.92 24.44 -22.48
N LEU A 20 -3.87 24.80 -21.19
CA LEU A 20 -4.32 26.11 -20.68
C LEU A 20 -3.48 27.26 -21.25
N THR A 21 -2.16 27.12 -21.34
CA THR A 21 -1.30 28.12 -21.99
C THR A 21 -1.52 28.17 -23.50
N ALA A 22 -1.81 27.04 -24.16
CA ALA A 22 -2.19 27.03 -25.57
C ALA A 22 -3.56 27.73 -25.82
N ALA A 23 -4.49 27.66 -24.86
CA ALA A 23 -5.72 28.45 -24.81
C ALA A 23 -5.52 29.93 -24.40
N GLY A 24 -4.27 30.39 -24.26
CA GLY A 24 -3.96 31.78 -23.94
C GLY A 24 -4.22 32.18 -22.48
N HIS A 25 -4.20 31.22 -21.54
CA HIS A 25 -4.33 31.50 -20.12
C HIS A 25 -2.95 31.62 -19.43
N GLU A 26 -2.85 32.52 -18.45
CA GLU A 26 -1.69 32.66 -17.57
C GLU A 26 -1.83 31.66 -16.42
N VAL A 27 -0.86 30.75 -16.24
CA VAL A 27 -0.94 29.67 -15.23
C VAL A 27 0.17 29.80 -14.19
N ALA A 28 -0.21 30.08 -12.95
CA ALA A 28 0.67 30.04 -11.79
C ALA A 28 0.56 28.68 -11.09
N GLY A 29 1.65 27.91 -11.09
CA GLY A 29 1.72 26.67 -10.32
C GLY A 29 1.81 26.94 -8.81
N LEU A 30 1.05 26.19 -8.01
CA LEU A 30 1.13 26.14 -6.55
C LEU A 30 1.81 24.84 -6.08
N GLY A 31 2.83 24.98 -5.23
CA GLY A 31 3.39 23.88 -4.45
C GLY A 31 4.79 24.12 -3.89
N ARG A 32 5.29 23.17 -3.10
CA ARG A 32 6.56 23.25 -2.34
C ARG A 32 7.83 23.43 -3.19
N GLY A 33 7.81 22.96 -4.44
CA GLY A 33 9.00 22.96 -5.30
C GLY A 33 9.34 24.34 -5.85
N ALA A 34 10.63 24.63 -6.03
CA ALA A 34 11.12 25.92 -6.52
C ALA A 34 10.63 26.30 -7.93
N SER A 35 10.13 25.35 -8.71
CA SER A 35 9.52 25.57 -10.03
C SER A 35 8.10 26.16 -9.99
N ASN A 36 7.47 26.24 -8.81
CA ASN A 36 6.16 26.86 -8.66
C ASN A 36 6.29 28.38 -8.48
N ALA A 37 5.36 29.11 -9.09
CA ALA A 37 5.24 30.56 -8.94
C ALA A 37 4.74 30.92 -7.53
N VAL A 38 3.78 30.14 -7.02
CA VAL A 38 3.29 30.24 -5.64
C VAL A 38 3.88 29.09 -4.83
N ARG A 39 4.70 29.42 -3.83
CA ARG A 39 5.46 28.44 -3.04
C ARG A 39 4.89 28.30 -1.63
N ALA A 40 4.09 27.27 -1.43
CA ALA A 40 3.57 26.85 -0.12
C ALA A 40 3.41 25.32 -0.07
N ASP A 41 3.30 24.75 1.13
CA ASP A 41 2.65 23.43 1.28
C ASP A 41 1.13 23.66 1.25
N LEU A 42 0.41 22.91 0.42
CA LEU A 42 -1.04 23.06 0.30
C LEU A 42 -1.79 22.63 1.59
N LEU A 43 -1.15 21.86 2.48
CA LEU A 43 -1.73 21.52 3.77
C LEU A 43 -1.59 22.61 4.84
N ASP A 44 -0.74 23.62 4.61
CA ASP A 44 -0.59 24.81 5.47
C ASP A 44 -1.39 25.97 4.88
N GLY A 45 -2.61 26.17 5.40
CA GLY A 45 -3.55 27.18 4.89
C GLY A 45 -3.01 28.60 5.02
N ASP A 46 -2.31 28.91 6.12
CA ASP A 46 -1.76 30.25 6.34
C ASP A 46 -0.56 30.52 5.42
N ALA A 47 0.26 29.51 5.14
CA ALA A 47 1.33 29.63 4.13
C ALA A 47 0.76 29.80 2.73
N VAL A 48 -0.32 29.12 2.38
CA VAL A 48 -1.02 29.33 1.09
C VAL A 48 -1.54 30.76 1.00
N LEU A 49 -2.25 31.24 2.02
CA LEU A 49 -2.80 32.61 2.04
C LEU A 49 -1.70 33.68 1.96
N ARG A 50 -0.60 33.54 2.74
CA ARG A 50 0.57 34.43 2.63
C ARG A 50 1.22 34.37 1.24
N ALA A 51 1.28 33.19 0.62
CA ALA A 51 1.93 33.03 -0.68
C ALA A 51 1.12 33.57 -1.87
N VAL A 52 -0.21 33.74 -1.72
CA VAL A 52 -1.09 34.37 -2.72
C VAL A 52 -1.44 35.82 -2.41
N ASP A 53 -0.90 36.40 -1.33
CA ASP A 53 -1.16 37.79 -0.96
C ASP A 53 -0.73 38.76 -2.07
N GLY A 54 -1.54 39.79 -2.31
CA GLY A 54 -1.39 40.72 -3.44
C GLY A 54 -1.58 40.10 -4.84
N MET A 55 -1.92 38.81 -4.97
CA MET A 55 -2.19 38.16 -6.25
C MET A 55 -3.70 38.12 -6.55
N ALA A 56 -4.03 38.06 -7.84
CA ALA A 56 -5.41 37.95 -8.32
C ALA A 56 -5.52 36.84 -9.37
N PHE A 57 -6.49 35.95 -9.21
CA PHE A 57 -6.76 34.83 -10.10
C PHE A 57 -8.25 34.82 -10.48
N ASP A 58 -8.57 34.36 -11.69
CA ASP A 58 -9.96 34.16 -12.12
C ASP A 58 -10.46 32.75 -11.72
N VAL A 59 -9.54 31.77 -11.77
CA VAL A 59 -9.83 30.34 -11.62
C VAL A 59 -8.78 29.66 -10.75
N VAL A 60 -9.22 28.77 -9.87
CA VAL A 60 -8.36 27.84 -9.10
C VAL A 60 -8.55 26.41 -9.63
N ILE A 61 -7.49 25.62 -9.69
CA ILE A 61 -7.55 24.20 -10.12
C ILE A 61 -6.88 23.32 -9.07
N HIS A 62 -7.61 22.31 -8.57
CA HIS A 62 -7.08 21.32 -7.63
C HIS A 62 -6.73 20.00 -8.33
N ALA A 63 -5.48 19.87 -8.79
CA ALA A 63 -4.88 18.63 -9.31
C ALA A 63 -3.68 18.12 -8.46
N ALA A 64 -3.55 18.59 -7.22
CA ALA A 64 -2.51 18.16 -6.29
C ALA A 64 -2.80 16.76 -5.71
N THR A 65 -1.83 15.86 -5.81
CA THR A 65 -1.84 14.52 -5.17
C THR A 65 -0.48 14.25 -4.52
N ALA A 66 -0.42 13.37 -3.53
CA ALA A 66 0.81 13.04 -2.79
C ALA A 66 1.60 11.87 -3.40
N LEU A 67 1.31 11.51 -4.65
CA LEU A 67 1.80 10.28 -5.29
C LEU A 67 3.25 10.39 -5.74
N GLN A 68 4.08 9.41 -5.37
CA GLN A 68 5.44 9.25 -5.91
C GLN A 68 5.44 8.13 -6.95
N GLY A 69 5.63 8.48 -8.23
CA GLY A 69 5.37 7.60 -9.38
C GLY A 69 6.39 6.49 -9.62
N THR A 70 6.68 5.63 -8.63
CA THR A 70 7.64 4.51 -8.76
C THR A 70 7.16 3.16 -8.23
N SER A 71 6.02 3.10 -7.53
CA SER A 71 5.37 1.89 -6.99
C SER A 71 3.97 1.66 -7.59
N LEU A 72 3.44 0.44 -7.43
CA LEU A 72 1.99 0.25 -7.45
C LEU A 72 1.43 1.00 -6.24
N ILE A 73 0.42 1.82 -6.47
CA ILE A 73 -0.17 2.67 -5.43
C ILE A 73 -0.73 1.78 -4.31
N ARG A 74 -0.19 1.90 -3.10
CA ARG A 74 -0.75 1.28 -1.90
C ARG A 74 -1.82 2.18 -1.31
N HIS A 75 -2.84 1.59 -0.69
CA HIS A 75 -3.92 2.36 -0.06
C HIS A 75 -3.41 3.24 1.09
N GLN A 76 -2.43 2.76 1.89
CA GLN A 76 -1.79 3.58 2.94
C GLN A 76 -1.05 4.82 2.39
N GLU A 77 -0.46 4.73 1.19
CA GLU A 77 0.19 5.88 0.52
C GLU A 77 -0.83 6.98 0.16
N MET A 78 -2.15 6.69 0.19
CA MET A 78 -3.19 7.67 -0.10
C MET A 78 -3.50 8.60 1.07
N ALA A 79 -3.00 8.36 2.29
CA ALA A 79 -3.29 9.24 3.44
C ALA A 79 -2.93 10.72 3.14
N GLY A 80 -1.78 10.97 2.51
CA GLY A 80 -1.40 12.31 2.06
C GLY A 80 -2.31 12.87 0.96
N THR A 81 -2.77 12.03 0.03
CA THR A 81 -3.70 12.44 -1.04
C THR A 81 -5.10 12.72 -0.49
N ASN A 82 -5.58 11.95 0.49
CA ASN A 82 -6.83 12.19 1.21
C ASN A 82 -6.76 13.53 1.99
N ALA A 83 -5.65 13.81 2.67
CA ALA A 83 -5.44 15.08 3.34
C ALA A 83 -5.48 16.26 2.36
N LEU A 84 -4.90 16.12 1.16
CA LEU A 84 -5.02 17.13 0.10
C LEU A 84 -6.47 17.27 -0.39
N ARG A 85 -7.18 16.16 -0.64
CA ARG A 85 -8.59 16.19 -1.07
C ARG A 85 -9.51 16.93 -0.09
N VAL A 86 -9.30 16.79 1.22
CA VAL A 86 -10.12 17.45 2.24
C VAL A 86 -9.55 18.82 2.62
N ARG A 87 -8.42 18.86 3.33
CA ARG A 87 -7.83 20.11 3.86
C ARG A 87 -7.26 20.99 2.73
N GLY A 88 -6.63 20.38 1.73
CA GLY A 88 -6.12 21.12 0.57
C GLY A 88 -7.22 21.78 -0.25
N THR A 89 -8.38 21.14 -0.42
CA THR A 89 -9.56 21.78 -1.04
C THR A 89 -10.06 22.96 -0.22
N ALA A 90 -10.21 22.81 1.11
CA ALA A 90 -10.59 23.92 1.98
C ALA A 90 -9.61 25.12 1.88
N ASN A 91 -8.30 24.84 1.88
CA ASN A 91 -7.25 25.85 1.72
C ASN A 91 -7.30 26.54 0.34
N LEU A 92 -7.60 25.80 -0.73
CA LEU A 92 -7.78 26.37 -2.08
C LEU A 92 -9.04 27.21 -2.21
N LEU A 93 -10.14 26.86 -1.53
CA LEU A 93 -11.35 27.68 -1.48
C LEU A 93 -11.11 28.99 -0.70
N ALA A 94 -10.32 28.95 0.37
CA ALA A 94 -9.87 30.16 1.07
C ALA A 94 -8.98 31.03 0.16
N ALA A 95 -8.02 30.43 -0.55
CA ALA A 95 -7.17 31.14 -1.51
C ALA A 95 -7.97 31.71 -2.70
N ALA A 96 -8.99 31.00 -3.19
CA ALA A 96 -9.89 31.50 -4.23
C ALA A 96 -10.59 32.79 -3.79
N ARG A 97 -11.18 32.79 -2.59
CA ARG A 97 -11.83 33.97 -2.00
C ARG A 97 -10.85 35.12 -1.80
N ALA A 98 -9.66 34.86 -1.26
CA ALA A 98 -8.63 35.87 -1.03
C ALA A 98 -8.11 36.54 -2.32
N THR A 99 -8.06 35.79 -3.43
CA THR A 99 -7.54 36.26 -4.73
C THR A 99 -8.63 36.68 -5.73
N GLY A 100 -9.90 36.67 -5.32
CA GLY A 100 -11.04 37.07 -6.15
C GLY A 100 -11.49 36.03 -7.19
N ALA A 101 -10.96 34.81 -7.15
CA ALA A 101 -11.31 33.75 -8.08
C ALA A 101 -12.74 33.27 -7.88
N ARG A 102 -13.51 33.25 -8.97
CA ARG A 102 -14.95 32.89 -8.95
C ARG A 102 -15.22 31.46 -9.41
N ARG A 103 -14.20 30.71 -9.81
CA ARG A 103 -14.34 29.33 -10.30
C ARG A 103 -13.29 28.42 -9.70
N ILE A 104 -13.69 27.20 -9.35
CA ILE A 104 -12.78 26.11 -8.99
C ILE A 104 -13.03 24.89 -9.86
N VAL A 105 -11.95 24.33 -10.43
CA VAL A 105 -11.99 23.05 -11.17
C VAL A 105 -11.28 21.98 -10.36
N LEU A 106 -11.98 20.89 -10.07
CA LEU A 106 -11.47 19.76 -9.30
C LEU A 106 -11.03 18.63 -10.23
N GLU A 107 -9.85 18.07 -10.02
CA GLU A 107 -9.55 16.71 -10.44
C GLU A 107 -10.07 15.73 -9.37
N ASN A 108 -10.86 14.75 -9.81
CA ASN A 108 -11.34 13.66 -8.98
C ASN A 108 -11.25 12.34 -9.78
N MET A 109 -11.57 11.21 -9.15
CA MET A 109 -11.39 9.89 -9.75
C MET A 109 -12.68 9.10 -9.75
N MET A 110 -12.93 8.33 -10.81
CA MET A 110 -14.14 7.51 -10.94
C MET A 110 -14.33 6.46 -9.82
N PHE A 111 -13.26 6.06 -9.12
CA PHE A 111 -13.39 5.22 -7.91
C PHE A 111 -14.18 5.87 -6.77
N GLY A 112 -14.46 7.17 -6.84
CA GLY A 112 -15.40 7.81 -5.92
C GLY A 112 -16.86 7.36 -6.09
N TYR A 113 -17.24 6.68 -7.18
CA TYR A 113 -18.53 5.96 -7.25
C TYR A 113 -18.58 4.74 -6.32
N GLY A 114 -17.46 4.36 -5.68
CA GLY A 114 -17.34 3.21 -4.80
C GLY A 114 -16.60 2.04 -5.45
N TYR A 115 -16.11 1.14 -4.60
CA TYR A 115 -15.41 -0.07 -5.01
C TYR A 115 -16.35 -1.28 -4.91
N GLY A 116 -16.47 -2.03 -6.01
CA GLY A 116 -17.37 -3.18 -6.10
C GLY A 116 -17.72 -3.50 -7.54
N ASP A 117 -18.63 -4.44 -7.71
CA ASP A 117 -19.34 -4.62 -8.97
C ASP A 117 -20.49 -3.59 -9.05
N HIS A 118 -20.57 -2.87 -10.17
CA HIS A 118 -21.61 -1.89 -10.46
C HIS A 118 -22.64 -2.40 -11.48
N GLY A 119 -22.48 -3.64 -11.94
CA GLY A 119 -23.27 -4.26 -13.00
C GLY A 119 -22.97 -3.69 -14.40
N ASP A 120 -23.70 -4.18 -15.40
CA ASP A 120 -23.48 -3.86 -16.82
C ASP A 120 -23.91 -2.44 -17.24
N ARG A 121 -24.33 -1.59 -16.29
CA ARG A 121 -24.85 -0.25 -16.59
C ARG A 121 -23.71 0.79 -16.54
N PRO A 122 -23.56 1.66 -17.56
CA PRO A 122 -22.60 2.75 -17.50
C PRO A 122 -22.83 3.65 -16.27
N LEU A 123 -21.75 3.91 -15.53
CA LEU A 123 -21.75 4.89 -14.44
C LEU A 123 -21.92 6.29 -15.04
N THR A 124 -22.91 7.04 -14.54
CA THR A 124 -23.28 8.36 -15.08
C THR A 124 -23.46 9.36 -13.95
N GLU A 125 -23.16 10.61 -14.22
CA GLU A 125 -23.09 11.69 -13.25
C GLU A 125 -24.46 11.99 -12.60
N ASP A 126 -25.54 11.84 -13.37
CA ASP A 126 -26.94 11.98 -12.93
C ASP A 126 -27.54 10.67 -12.39
N GLY A 127 -27.01 9.51 -12.84
CA GLY A 127 -27.62 8.19 -12.61
C GLY A 127 -26.95 7.36 -11.51
N THR A 128 -25.78 7.77 -11.02
CA THR A 128 -25.00 7.04 -10.01
C THR A 128 -24.57 7.99 -8.89
N PRO A 129 -24.94 7.74 -7.62
CA PRO A 129 -24.43 8.50 -6.49
C PRO A 129 -22.91 8.45 -6.42
N PHE A 130 -22.27 9.61 -6.31
CA PHE A 130 -20.83 9.71 -6.07
C PHE A 130 -20.56 9.88 -4.58
N GLY A 131 -19.57 9.15 -4.07
CA GLY A 131 -19.26 9.10 -2.64
C GLY A 131 -20.20 8.25 -1.78
N PRO A 132 -20.75 7.10 -2.22
CA PRO A 132 -21.63 6.30 -1.38
C PRO A 132 -20.88 5.89 -0.09
N ALA A 133 -21.57 5.93 1.04
CA ALA A 133 -21.00 5.49 2.31
C ALA A 133 -20.70 3.99 2.27
N GLY A 134 -19.43 3.61 2.41
CA GLY A 134 -18.97 2.23 2.43
C GLY A 134 -19.02 1.59 3.81
N THR A 135 -19.24 0.28 3.86
CA THR A 135 -19.12 -0.54 5.08
C THR A 135 -17.67 -0.91 5.42
N ASN A 136 -16.73 -0.72 4.49
CA ASN A 136 -15.30 -0.97 4.69
C ASN A 136 -14.58 0.33 5.14
N PRO A 137 -14.07 0.41 6.39
CA PRO A 137 -13.49 1.65 6.92
C PRO A 137 -12.29 2.17 6.12
N TRP A 138 -11.48 1.28 5.56
CA TRP A 138 -10.28 1.64 4.78
C TRP A 138 -10.64 2.26 3.44
N LEU A 139 -11.62 1.68 2.73
CA LEU A 139 -12.11 2.22 1.47
C LEU A 139 -12.93 3.50 1.68
N GLU A 140 -13.69 3.58 2.77
CA GLU A 140 -14.44 4.79 3.17
C GLU A 140 -13.52 5.99 3.41
N GLN A 141 -12.30 5.80 3.95
CA GLN A 141 -11.33 6.89 4.05
C GLN A 141 -10.97 7.50 2.68
N HIS A 142 -10.97 6.71 1.59
CA HIS A 142 -10.66 7.21 0.25
C HIS A 142 -11.90 7.74 -0.48
N VAL A 143 -13.02 7.01 -0.45
CA VAL A 143 -14.29 7.42 -1.07
C VAL A 143 -14.85 8.65 -0.37
N GLY A 144 -14.87 8.66 0.96
CA GLY A 144 -15.27 9.81 1.78
C GLY A 144 -14.40 11.05 1.57
N ALA A 145 -13.09 10.89 1.31
CA ALA A 145 -12.24 12.02 0.93
C ALA A 145 -12.53 12.55 -0.49
N MET A 146 -12.90 11.69 -1.44
CA MET A 146 -13.34 12.10 -2.78
C MET A 146 -14.72 12.78 -2.75
N ARG A 147 -15.64 12.30 -1.90
CA ARG A 147 -16.93 12.91 -1.58
C ARG A 147 -16.75 14.31 -1.00
N ALA A 148 -16.01 14.41 0.11
CA ALA A 148 -15.77 15.67 0.82
C ALA A 148 -15.12 16.73 -0.08
N LYS A 149 -14.27 16.33 -1.05
CA LYS A 149 -13.70 17.24 -2.05
C LYS A 149 -14.76 17.89 -2.94
N GLU A 150 -15.76 17.14 -3.38
CA GLU A 150 -16.88 17.67 -4.18
C GLU A 150 -17.87 18.45 -3.32
N GLU A 151 -18.25 17.93 -2.14
CA GLU A 151 -19.15 18.61 -1.20
C GLU A 151 -18.61 20.00 -0.84
N LEU A 152 -17.36 20.10 -0.36
CA LEU A 152 -16.73 21.37 0.03
C LEU A 152 -16.77 22.43 -1.08
N ALA A 153 -16.65 22.02 -2.34
CA ALA A 153 -16.62 22.93 -3.48
C ALA A 153 -18.02 23.26 -4.02
N PHE A 154 -18.91 22.27 -4.16
CA PHE A 154 -20.28 22.48 -4.63
C PHE A 154 -21.14 23.25 -3.62
N THR A 155 -20.80 23.23 -2.33
CA THR A 155 -21.42 24.09 -1.30
C THR A 155 -20.61 25.36 -0.99
N ALA A 156 -19.60 25.72 -1.79
CA ALA A 156 -18.78 26.90 -1.54
C ALA A 156 -19.49 28.19 -2.00
N ASP A 157 -19.97 28.98 -1.04
CA ASP A 157 -20.58 30.29 -1.34
C ASP A 157 -19.68 31.15 -2.23
N GLY A 158 -20.26 31.64 -3.33
CA GLY A 158 -19.64 32.56 -4.29
C GLY A 158 -18.66 31.95 -5.28
N ILE A 159 -18.55 30.61 -5.37
CA ILE A 159 -17.59 29.92 -6.25
C ILE A 159 -18.32 28.95 -7.19
N ASP A 160 -18.18 29.14 -8.50
CA ASP A 160 -18.57 28.18 -9.53
C ASP A 160 -17.66 26.94 -9.45
N ALA A 161 -18.11 25.87 -8.82
CA ALA A 161 -17.36 24.61 -8.77
C ALA A 161 -17.69 23.68 -9.96
N VAL A 162 -16.64 23.06 -10.53
CA VAL A 162 -16.72 22.04 -11.58
C VAL A 162 -15.88 20.84 -11.17
N SER A 163 -16.42 19.62 -11.20
CA SER A 163 -15.65 18.40 -10.93
C SER A 163 -15.37 17.58 -12.19
N LEU A 164 -14.15 17.10 -12.35
CA LEU A 164 -13.75 16.17 -13.40
C LEU A 164 -13.39 14.82 -12.79
N ARG A 165 -14.26 13.82 -12.97
CA ARG A 165 -14.10 12.45 -12.47
C ARG A 165 -13.37 11.63 -13.54
N PHE A 166 -12.05 11.52 -13.43
CA PHE A 166 -11.22 10.83 -14.42
C PHE A 166 -11.21 9.30 -14.24
N GLY A 167 -11.17 8.60 -15.37
CA GLY A 167 -10.71 7.21 -15.43
C GLY A 167 -9.20 7.08 -15.18
N LEU A 168 -8.68 5.85 -15.28
CA LEU A 168 -7.25 5.58 -15.12
C LEU A 168 -6.41 6.17 -16.26
N PHE A 169 -5.37 6.93 -15.91
CA PHE A 169 -4.49 7.54 -16.91
C PHE A 169 -3.61 6.50 -17.63
N TYR A 170 -3.57 6.60 -18.95
CA TYR A 170 -2.59 5.93 -19.80
C TYR A 170 -1.93 6.90 -20.78
N GLY A 171 -0.91 6.41 -21.49
CA GLY A 171 -0.22 7.17 -22.54
C GLY A 171 1.21 7.54 -22.16
N LYS A 172 1.79 8.45 -22.94
CA LYS A 172 3.22 8.77 -22.88
C LYS A 172 3.62 9.32 -21.51
N ASP A 173 4.77 8.88 -21.01
CA ASP A 173 5.33 9.19 -19.69
C ASP A 173 4.45 8.76 -18.49
N VAL A 174 3.35 8.03 -18.73
CA VAL A 174 2.54 7.34 -17.72
C VAL A 174 2.75 5.83 -17.84
N THR A 175 2.28 5.22 -18.94
CA THR A 175 2.44 3.79 -19.20
C THR A 175 3.92 3.38 -19.26
N ASP A 176 4.78 4.25 -19.82
CA ASP A 176 6.23 4.01 -19.90
C ASP A 176 6.94 4.01 -18.53
N THR A 177 6.48 4.85 -17.60
CA THR A 177 7.15 5.11 -16.32
C THR A 177 6.64 4.18 -15.22
N THR A 178 5.35 3.87 -15.20
CA THR A 178 4.73 2.94 -14.23
C THR A 178 4.69 1.52 -14.78
N VAL A 179 3.79 1.23 -15.71
CA VAL A 179 3.45 -0.11 -16.22
C VAL A 179 4.67 -0.81 -16.84
N LEU A 180 5.34 -0.18 -17.82
CA LEU A 180 6.49 -0.81 -18.50
C LEU A 180 7.69 -1.00 -17.56
N THR A 181 7.91 -0.10 -16.60
CA THR A 181 8.98 -0.24 -15.59
C THR A 181 8.73 -1.45 -14.69
N MET A 182 7.49 -1.64 -14.22
CA MET A 182 7.12 -2.75 -13.36
C MET A 182 7.14 -4.08 -14.13
N LEU A 183 6.65 -4.12 -15.36
CA LEU A 183 6.74 -5.29 -16.25
C LEU A 183 8.20 -5.73 -16.48
N ARG A 184 9.10 -4.78 -16.80
CA ARG A 184 10.54 -5.07 -16.98
C ARG A 184 11.18 -5.64 -15.72
N LYS A 185 10.75 -5.20 -14.54
CA LYS A 185 11.21 -5.69 -13.23
C LYS A 185 10.48 -6.95 -12.75
N ARG A 186 9.51 -7.48 -13.52
CA ARG A 186 8.59 -8.57 -13.11
C ARG A 186 7.86 -8.29 -11.79
N ARG A 187 7.51 -7.02 -11.55
CA ARG A 187 6.84 -6.50 -10.34
C ARG A 187 5.37 -6.13 -10.58
N LEU A 188 4.81 -6.42 -11.76
CA LEU A 188 3.40 -6.19 -12.07
C LEU A 188 2.69 -7.53 -12.19
N PRO A 189 1.83 -7.93 -11.23
CA PRO A 189 0.92 -9.05 -11.44
C PRO A 189 -0.07 -8.68 -12.56
N VAL A 190 -0.17 -9.52 -13.58
CA VAL A 190 -1.08 -9.31 -14.72
C VAL A 190 -2.26 -10.25 -14.56
N VAL A 191 -3.16 -9.86 -13.65
CA VAL A 191 -4.41 -10.55 -13.32
C VAL A 191 -5.27 -10.71 -14.58
N ALA A 192 -6.04 -11.80 -14.67
CA ALA A 192 -7.03 -11.96 -15.72
C ALA A 192 -8.26 -11.07 -15.44
N ASP A 193 -8.88 -10.53 -16.49
CA ASP A 193 -9.89 -9.49 -16.28
C ASP A 193 -11.19 -10.07 -15.70
N HIS A 194 -11.56 -11.30 -16.07
CA HIS A 194 -12.79 -11.99 -15.62
C HIS A 194 -14.05 -11.12 -15.80
N GLY A 195 -14.18 -10.45 -16.94
CA GLY A 195 -15.29 -9.53 -17.24
C GLY A 195 -15.20 -8.17 -16.54
N ARG A 196 -14.27 -7.97 -15.60
CA ARG A 196 -14.09 -6.67 -14.92
C ARG A 196 -13.45 -5.67 -15.85
N GLU A 197 -14.13 -4.56 -16.07
CA GLU A 197 -13.64 -3.46 -16.88
C GLU A 197 -13.31 -2.24 -16.02
N LEU A 198 -12.38 -1.42 -16.50
CA LEU A 198 -12.02 -0.15 -15.87
C LEU A 198 -12.18 0.95 -16.92
N ALA A 199 -12.62 2.12 -16.47
CA ALA A 199 -12.58 3.32 -17.28
C ALA A 199 -11.14 3.82 -17.40
N TRP A 200 -10.71 4.14 -18.61
CA TRP A 200 -9.39 4.69 -18.91
C TRP A 200 -9.52 6.05 -19.57
N VAL A 201 -8.48 6.87 -19.49
CA VAL A 201 -8.39 8.11 -20.27
C VAL A 201 -6.95 8.39 -20.68
N ASN A 202 -6.77 8.84 -21.92
CA ASN A 202 -5.46 9.29 -22.38
C ASN A 202 -5.01 10.53 -21.60
N VAL A 203 -3.80 10.53 -21.04
CA VAL A 203 -3.30 11.62 -20.20
C VAL A 203 -3.20 12.98 -20.93
N ASP A 204 -3.03 12.99 -22.25
CA ASP A 204 -3.04 14.23 -23.04
C ASP A 204 -4.47 14.76 -23.23
N ASP A 205 -5.46 13.87 -23.41
CA ASP A 205 -6.88 14.25 -23.53
C ASP A 205 -7.49 14.61 -22.17
N ALA A 206 -7.02 14.00 -21.08
CA ALA A 206 -7.33 14.46 -19.73
C ALA A 206 -6.83 15.90 -19.48
N GLY A 207 -5.68 16.28 -20.03
CA GLY A 207 -5.19 17.66 -20.01
C GLY A 207 -6.11 18.62 -20.78
N ARG A 208 -6.65 18.17 -21.93
CA ARG A 208 -7.63 18.94 -22.71
C ARG A 208 -8.96 19.08 -21.98
N ALA A 209 -9.42 18.05 -21.28
CA ALA A 209 -10.64 18.10 -20.46
C ALA A 209 -10.53 19.15 -19.34
N VAL A 210 -9.36 19.31 -18.71
CA VAL A 210 -9.12 20.40 -17.74
C VAL A 210 -9.28 21.78 -18.39
N ALA A 211 -8.72 22.00 -19.58
CA ALA A 211 -8.87 23.27 -20.29
C ALA A 211 -10.33 23.54 -20.70
N ALA A 212 -11.02 22.54 -21.26
CA ALA A 212 -12.43 22.64 -21.61
C ALA A 212 -13.33 22.91 -20.39
N ALA A 213 -13.01 22.36 -19.21
CA ALA A 213 -13.75 22.62 -17.97
C ALA A 213 -13.56 24.05 -17.45
N VAL A 214 -12.36 24.61 -17.61
CA VAL A 214 -12.08 26.02 -17.29
C VAL A 214 -12.93 26.96 -18.16
N GLU A 215 -12.97 26.73 -19.47
CA GLU A 215 -13.67 27.60 -20.43
C GLU A 215 -15.18 27.36 -20.51
N HIS A 216 -15.65 26.12 -20.35
CA HIS A 216 -17.01 25.70 -20.68
C HIS A 216 -17.71 24.85 -19.60
N GLY A 217 -17.03 24.54 -18.49
CA GLY A 217 -17.63 23.82 -17.36
C GLY A 217 -18.81 24.60 -16.77
N ARG A 218 -19.91 23.90 -16.53
CA ARG A 218 -21.11 24.48 -15.89
C ARG A 218 -20.95 24.47 -14.36
N PRO A 219 -21.39 25.52 -13.65
CA PRO A 219 -21.35 25.55 -12.19
C PRO A 219 -22.14 24.38 -11.58
N SER A 220 -21.63 23.85 -10.47
CA SER A 220 -22.21 22.75 -9.68
C SER A 220 -22.50 21.49 -10.50
N GLN A 221 -21.61 21.15 -11.43
CA GLN A 221 -21.69 19.95 -12.26
C GLN A 221 -20.40 19.14 -12.16
N ALA A 222 -20.55 17.81 -12.21
CA ALA A 222 -19.46 16.87 -12.41
C ALA A 222 -19.48 16.35 -13.84
N TYR A 223 -18.31 15.94 -14.34
CA TYR A 223 -18.14 15.33 -15.66
C TYR A 223 -17.26 14.08 -15.55
N ASN A 224 -17.75 12.96 -16.06
CA ASN A 224 -17.03 11.71 -16.23
C ASN A 224 -16.09 11.83 -17.43
N ILE A 225 -14.78 11.75 -17.19
CA ILE A 225 -13.76 11.87 -18.23
C ILE A 225 -13.09 10.50 -18.44
N ALA A 226 -13.56 9.77 -19.45
CA ALA A 226 -13.06 8.47 -19.89
C ALA A 226 -13.16 8.32 -21.42
N ASP A 227 -12.40 7.39 -21.98
CA ASP A 227 -12.51 6.93 -23.37
C ASP A 227 -13.75 6.02 -23.53
N ASP A 228 -14.29 5.95 -24.76
CA ASP A 228 -15.53 5.20 -25.08
C ASP A 228 -15.47 3.69 -24.82
N LEU A 229 -14.25 3.13 -24.71
CA LEU A 229 -14.01 1.69 -24.55
C LEU A 229 -13.44 1.41 -23.15
N PRO A 230 -14.27 1.00 -22.18
CA PRO A 230 -13.76 0.44 -20.93
C PRO A 230 -12.93 -0.82 -21.23
N THR A 231 -11.95 -1.12 -20.38
CA THR A 231 -11.02 -2.24 -20.62
C THR A 231 -10.50 -2.78 -19.30
N GLY A 232 -10.43 -4.09 -19.14
CA GLY A 232 -9.81 -4.71 -17.96
C GLY A 232 -8.31 -4.43 -17.84
N PHE A 233 -7.80 -4.36 -16.61
CA PHE A 233 -6.39 -4.04 -16.32
C PHE A 233 -5.39 -4.97 -17.02
N GLY A 234 -5.65 -6.28 -16.98
CA GLY A 234 -4.82 -7.29 -17.64
C GLY A 234 -4.81 -7.11 -19.15
N SER A 235 -5.95 -6.77 -19.75
CA SER A 235 -6.05 -6.51 -21.20
C SER A 235 -5.32 -5.23 -21.61
N HIS A 236 -5.43 -4.15 -20.83
CA HIS A 236 -4.63 -2.93 -21.02
C HIS A 236 -3.12 -3.22 -20.97
N VAL A 237 -2.69 -4.02 -19.98
CA VAL A 237 -1.28 -4.43 -19.82
C VAL A 237 -0.82 -5.35 -20.96
N ARG A 238 -1.68 -6.23 -21.50
CA ARG A 238 -1.35 -7.09 -22.65
C ARG A 238 -1.29 -6.31 -23.97
N ALA A 239 -2.11 -5.27 -24.13
CA ALA A 239 -2.09 -4.37 -25.29
C ALA A 239 -0.86 -3.43 -25.32
N SER A 240 -0.22 -3.21 -24.17
CA SER A 240 0.99 -2.38 -24.07
C SER A 240 2.15 -2.96 -24.90
N PRO A 241 2.76 -2.20 -25.84
CA PRO A 241 3.71 -2.74 -26.80
C PRO A 241 4.98 -3.26 -26.14
N ARG A 242 5.12 -4.59 -26.09
CA ARG A 242 6.36 -5.28 -25.72
C ARG A 242 7.46 -4.95 -26.75
N ARG A 243 8.25 -3.90 -26.50
CA ARG A 243 9.50 -3.66 -27.24
C ARG A 243 10.45 -4.85 -27.01
N SER A 244 10.47 -5.77 -27.96
CA SER A 244 11.21 -7.03 -27.91
C SER A 244 12.71 -6.79 -27.75
N ALA A 245 13.23 -6.98 -26.53
CA ALA A 245 14.66 -6.95 -26.24
C ALA A 245 15.37 -8.25 -26.69
N HIS A 246 15.10 -8.71 -27.91
CA HIS A 246 15.83 -9.83 -28.53
C HIS A 246 17.03 -9.33 -29.35
N ARG A 247 18.07 -8.90 -28.63
CA ARG A 247 19.46 -9.12 -29.07
C ARG A 247 20.07 -10.25 -28.23
N LEU A 248 19.53 -11.45 -28.38
CA LEU A 248 20.23 -12.65 -27.94
C LEU A 248 21.43 -12.87 -28.86
N ARG A 249 22.63 -12.63 -28.33
CA ARG A 249 23.87 -13.18 -28.93
C ARG A 249 23.71 -14.70 -28.98
N CYS A 250 23.59 -15.25 -30.17
CA CYS A 250 23.69 -16.69 -30.36
C CYS A 250 25.13 -17.13 -30.06
N GLY A 251 25.35 -17.68 -28.86
CA GLY A 251 26.64 -18.15 -28.39
C GLY A 251 27.03 -19.52 -28.94
N CYS A 252 26.95 -19.73 -30.26
CA CYS A 252 27.39 -20.98 -30.87
C CYS A 252 28.92 -21.00 -31.06
N ARG A 253 29.65 -21.54 -30.06
CA ARG A 253 30.99 -22.10 -30.28
C ARG A 253 30.85 -23.34 -31.18
N CYS A 254 31.05 -23.17 -32.48
CA CYS A 254 31.19 -24.27 -33.44
C CYS A 254 32.49 -24.09 -34.24
N GLY A 255 33.61 -24.31 -33.56
CA GLY A 255 34.89 -24.54 -34.23
C GLY A 255 35.00 -26.02 -34.58
N CYS A 256 34.58 -26.40 -35.79
CA CYS A 256 34.88 -27.70 -36.41
C CYS A 256 35.25 -27.49 -37.87
N SER A 257 36.37 -28.09 -38.27
CA SER A 257 37.06 -27.86 -39.53
C SER A 257 36.72 -28.88 -40.62
N SER A 258 36.36 -28.37 -41.80
CA SER A 258 36.55 -28.96 -43.14
C SER A 258 35.87 -30.30 -43.52
N PRO A 259 35.64 -30.56 -44.84
CA PRO A 259 34.58 -31.49 -45.29
C PRO A 259 35.09 -32.80 -45.92
N PRO A 260 34.16 -33.71 -46.29
CA PRO A 260 34.21 -34.27 -47.65
C PRO A 260 32.86 -34.26 -48.40
N ARG A 261 32.88 -34.74 -49.65
CA ARG A 261 31.89 -34.50 -50.72
C ARG A 261 30.83 -35.60 -50.91
N SER A 262 29.74 -35.20 -51.60
CA SER A 262 28.91 -35.98 -52.54
C SER A 262 28.07 -37.18 -52.07
N ARG A 263 26.74 -37.04 -52.14
CA ARG A 263 25.91 -37.60 -53.24
C ARG A 263 24.44 -37.14 -53.17
N THR A 264 23.95 -36.54 -54.25
CA THR A 264 22.53 -36.42 -54.65
C THR A 264 22.13 -37.64 -55.52
N PRO A 265 20.87 -37.82 -56.01
CA PRO A 265 19.64 -37.01 -55.94
C PRO A 265 18.49 -37.75 -55.19
N SER A 266 17.28 -37.22 -54.96
CA SER A 266 16.41 -36.26 -55.68
C SER A 266 15.44 -35.62 -54.65
N TRP A 267 14.49 -34.70 -54.93
CA TRP A 267 13.92 -34.11 -56.15
C TRP A 267 14.10 -32.57 -56.17
N ARG A 268 13.12 -31.79 -56.66
CA ARG A 268 13.03 -30.32 -56.66
C ARG A 268 11.53 -29.90 -56.46
N PRO A 269 11.06 -28.65 -56.70
CA PRO A 269 10.98 -27.63 -55.64
C PRO A 269 9.65 -26.83 -55.62
N ILE A 270 9.44 -25.99 -54.60
CA ILE A 270 8.70 -24.71 -54.79
C ILE A 270 9.45 -23.59 -54.08
N CYS A 271 9.94 -22.63 -54.86
CA CYS A 271 10.43 -21.33 -54.38
C CYS A 271 9.70 -20.22 -55.14
N ALA A 272 9.09 -19.27 -54.43
CA ALA A 272 8.79 -17.94 -54.94
C ALA A 272 8.44 -16.98 -53.78
N TRP A 273 9.43 -16.25 -53.27
CA TRP A 273 9.20 -14.98 -52.57
C TRP A 273 9.87 -13.89 -53.42
N THR A 274 9.08 -13.20 -54.23
CA THR A 274 9.51 -11.99 -54.96
C THR A 274 8.87 -10.77 -54.32
N ALA A 275 9.69 -9.76 -54.02
CA ALA A 275 9.22 -8.52 -53.40
C ALA A 275 8.49 -7.62 -54.41
N ALA A 276 7.40 -6.99 -53.96
CA ALA A 276 6.86 -5.79 -54.60
C ALA A 276 6.17 -4.88 -53.55
N ARG A 277 6.56 -3.61 -53.51
CA ARG A 277 5.81 -2.54 -52.82
C ARG A 277 4.58 -2.16 -53.67
N PRO A 278 3.58 -1.52 -53.04
CA PRO A 278 2.98 -0.34 -53.65
C PRO A 278 3.06 0.89 -52.73
N ARG A 279 3.57 1.99 -53.28
CA ARG A 279 3.21 3.34 -52.83
C ARG A 279 1.88 3.69 -53.52
N ARG A 280 0.95 4.34 -52.81
CA ARG A 280 0.05 5.34 -53.42
C ARG A 280 -0.28 6.43 -52.40
N SER A 281 -0.26 7.66 -52.89
CA SER A 281 -0.52 8.91 -52.17
C SER A 281 -1.99 9.26 -52.20
N TRP A 282 -2.49 9.90 -51.14
CA TRP A 282 -3.71 10.72 -51.18
C TRP A 282 -3.43 12.09 -50.56
N ALA A 283 -3.96 13.13 -51.19
CA ALA A 283 -3.77 14.52 -50.80
C ALA A 283 -5.14 15.17 -50.51
N GLY A 284 -5.18 15.94 -49.42
CA GLY A 284 -6.02 17.11 -49.19
C GLY A 284 -7.51 17.09 -49.55
N SER A 285 -8.36 17.12 -48.52
CA SER A 285 -9.61 17.89 -48.55
C SER A 285 -9.92 18.44 -47.16
N ARG A 286 -10.16 19.76 -47.05
CA ARG A 286 -10.60 20.43 -45.82
C ARG A 286 -12.10 20.21 -45.60
N ALA A 287 -12.52 19.93 -44.38
CA ALA A 287 -13.89 20.14 -43.90
C ALA A 287 -13.86 20.62 -42.44
N ARG A 288 -14.78 21.51 -42.06
CA ARG A 288 -14.88 22.11 -40.72
C ARG A 288 -15.76 21.25 -39.80
N PRO A 289 -15.57 21.30 -38.46
CA PRO A 289 -16.43 20.59 -37.51
C PRO A 289 -17.77 21.31 -37.34
N THR A 290 -18.87 20.56 -37.28
CA THR A 290 -20.21 21.08 -36.99
C THR A 290 -20.82 20.43 -35.75
N ALA A 291 -21.01 21.26 -34.72
CA ALA A 291 -22.09 21.25 -33.73
C ALA A 291 -22.61 19.90 -33.19
N TRP A 292 -22.29 19.66 -31.92
CA TRP A 292 -23.04 18.82 -30.99
C TRP A 292 -24.54 19.15 -31.05
N LYS A 293 -25.41 18.17 -31.30
CA LYS A 293 -26.87 18.29 -31.13
C LYS A 293 -27.42 17.11 -30.34
N ALA A 294 -28.24 17.44 -29.35
CA ALA A 294 -28.89 16.49 -28.48
C ALA A 294 -29.96 15.65 -29.21
N CYS A 295 -30.18 14.43 -28.72
CA CYS A 295 -31.43 13.69 -28.93
C CYS A 295 -32.07 13.42 -27.57
N ALA A 296 -33.31 13.89 -27.40
CA ALA A 296 -34.12 13.63 -26.22
C ALA A 296 -35.12 12.48 -26.47
N ARG A 297 -35.49 11.83 -25.36
CA ARG A 297 -36.71 11.01 -25.07
C ARG A 297 -37.77 10.84 -26.17
N LEU A 298 -38.32 9.62 -26.26
CA LEU A 298 -39.77 9.29 -26.37
C LEU A 298 -40.03 7.86 -25.77
N PRO A 299 -41.28 7.41 -25.47
CA PRO A 299 -41.56 6.77 -24.16
C PRO A 299 -42.42 5.47 -24.12
N ALA A 300 -42.35 4.77 -22.97
CA ALA A 300 -43.41 3.93 -22.32
C ALA A 300 -43.97 2.70 -23.12
N PRO A 301 -44.85 1.82 -22.56
CA PRO A 301 -45.38 1.71 -21.19
C PRO A 301 -45.36 0.28 -20.56
N TRP A 302 -45.38 0.20 -19.22
CA TRP A 302 -46.37 -0.59 -18.48
C TRP A 302 -46.51 -0.01 -17.07
N ALA A 303 -47.73 0.00 -16.54
CA ALA A 303 -48.05 0.63 -15.26
C ALA A 303 -48.38 -0.43 -14.21
N SER A 304 -48.15 -0.05 -12.95
CA SER A 304 -48.82 -0.52 -11.72
C SER A 304 -49.62 -1.84 -11.78
N ASP A 305 -49.18 -2.82 -10.98
CA ASP A 305 -49.91 -3.10 -9.73
C ASP A 305 -49.04 -3.92 -8.74
N SER A 306 -49.47 -3.94 -7.47
CA SER A 306 -48.95 -4.80 -6.37
C SER A 306 -47.65 -4.40 -5.65
N LEU A 307 -47.47 -3.12 -5.28
CA LEU A 307 -46.44 -2.66 -4.31
C LEU A 307 -46.75 -3.05 -2.84
N ALA A 308 -47.41 -4.19 -2.58
CA ALA A 308 -47.98 -4.53 -1.28
C ALA A 308 -47.87 -6.02 -0.85
N ALA A 309 -47.14 -6.86 -1.59
CA ALA A 309 -47.15 -8.32 -1.37
C ALA A 309 -45.79 -9.02 -1.36
N MET A 310 -44.66 -8.31 -1.44
CA MET A 310 -43.30 -8.89 -1.29
C MET A 310 -42.37 -8.02 -0.41
N ILE A 311 -42.89 -7.50 0.70
CA ILE A 311 -42.07 -7.07 1.83
C ILE A 311 -42.07 -8.20 2.86
N SER A 312 -41.29 -9.24 2.59
CA SER A 312 -40.79 -10.20 3.59
C SER A 312 -39.70 -11.08 2.96
N THR A 313 -38.61 -11.33 3.70
CA THR A 313 -37.53 -12.28 3.39
C THR A 313 -36.86 -12.18 2.01
N THR A 314 -35.85 -11.31 1.89
CA THR A 314 -34.43 -11.72 1.78
C THR A 314 -33.55 -10.50 2.10
N GLY A 315 -33.05 -10.42 3.34
CA GLY A 315 -31.78 -9.75 3.57
C GLY A 315 -30.67 -10.64 3.03
N ASP A 316 -29.62 -10.05 2.46
CA ASP A 316 -28.55 -10.82 1.83
C ASP A 316 -27.57 -11.33 2.89
N ASP A 317 -27.96 -12.39 3.62
CA ASP A 317 -27.12 -13.17 4.53
C ASP A 317 -26.10 -14.01 3.72
N ALA A 318 -25.29 -13.33 2.91
CA ALA A 318 -24.12 -13.92 2.28
C ALA A 318 -23.08 -14.21 3.37
N ALA A 319 -22.81 -15.50 3.62
CA ALA A 319 -21.78 -15.90 4.57
C ALA A 319 -20.45 -15.19 4.26
N PRO A 320 -19.73 -14.67 5.29
CA PRO A 320 -18.55 -13.86 5.07
C PRO A 320 -17.51 -14.61 4.23
N ASP A 321 -16.88 -13.91 3.29
CA ASP A 321 -15.82 -14.50 2.45
C ASP A 321 -14.75 -15.15 3.36
N PRO A 322 -14.40 -16.45 3.17
CA PRO A 322 -13.45 -17.14 4.03
C PRO A 322 -12.08 -16.47 4.17
N PHE A 323 -11.69 -15.61 3.21
CA PHE A 323 -10.50 -14.76 3.36
C PHE A 323 -10.69 -13.66 4.41
N THR A 324 -11.86 -13.01 4.41
CA THR A 324 -12.22 -11.99 5.39
C THR A 324 -12.41 -12.62 6.77
N GLU A 325 -13.13 -13.75 6.84
CA GLU A 325 -13.35 -14.54 8.07
C GLU A 325 -12.02 -14.92 8.73
N HIS A 326 -11.04 -15.40 7.95
CA HIS A 326 -9.75 -15.86 8.48
C HIS A 326 -8.62 -14.82 8.38
N ARG A 327 -8.92 -13.54 8.09
CA ARG A 327 -7.88 -12.52 7.85
C ARG A 327 -6.88 -12.40 9.00
N ARG A 328 -7.33 -12.46 10.26
CA ARG A 328 -6.49 -12.39 11.47
C ARG A 328 -5.50 -13.56 11.51
N LEU A 329 -6.01 -14.79 11.40
CA LEU A 329 -5.20 -16.02 11.30
C LEU A 329 -4.17 -15.97 10.16
N LEU A 330 -4.57 -15.50 8.98
CA LEU A 330 -3.68 -15.38 7.83
C LEU A 330 -2.56 -14.35 8.10
N PHE A 331 -2.91 -13.19 8.66
CA PHE A 331 -1.95 -12.16 9.05
C PHE A 331 -0.96 -12.69 10.10
N ALA A 332 -1.47 -13.31 11.17
CA ALA A 332 -0.67 -13.94 12.21
C ALA A 332 0.28 -15.00 11.65
N THR A 333 -0.17 -15.81 10.69
CA THR A 333 0.66 -16.80 9.96
C THR A 333 1.80 -16.12 9.21
N ALA A 334 1.49 -15.10 8.39
CA ALA A 334 2.48 -14.37 7.59
C ALA A 334 3.50 -13.63 8.48
N TYR A 335 3.02 -12.93 9.50
CA TYR A 335 3.82 -12.17 10.44
C TYR A 335 4.79 -13.05 11.25
N ARG A 336 4.34 -14.19 11.77
CA ARG A 336 5.21 -15.15 12.49
C ARG A 336 6.24 -15.81 11.59
N MET A 337 5.92 -15.96 10.31
CA MET A 337 6.88 -16.41 9.31
C MET A 337 7.94 -15.34 9.03
N LEU A 338 7.55 -14.08 8.83
CA LEU A 338 8.40 -13.04 8.23
C LEU A 338 9.11 -12.13 9.24
N GLY A 339 8.53 -11.93 10.42
CA GLY A 339 9.00 -10.99 11.43
C GLY A 339 8.82 -9.52 11.05
N SER A 340 7.98 -9.20 10.07
CA SER A 340 7.59 -7.82 9.72
C SER A 340 6.09 -7.75 9.44
N VAL A 341 5.45 -6.68 9.92
CA VAL A 341 4.05 -6.33 9.67
C VAL A 341 3.89 -5.95 8.19
N SER A 342 4.76 -5.09 7.68
CA SER A 342 4.76 -4.68 6.27
C SER A 342 4.91 -5.87 5.31
N ASP A 343 5.84 -6.80 5.57
CA ASP A 343 5.98 -8.01 4.76
C ASP A 343 4.75 -8.94 4.89
N ALA A 344 4.10 -9.00 6.06
CA ALA A 344 2.91 -9.81 6.28
C ALA A 344 1.69 -9.28 5.53
N GLU A 345 1.47 -7.96 5.52
CA GLU A 345 0.43 -7.32 4.72
C GLU A 345 0.63 -7.54 3.21
N ASP A 346 1.86 -7.39 2.72
CA ASP A 346 2.22 -7.69 1.32
C ASP A 346 1.85 -9.14 0.96
N ILE A 347 2.14 -10.12 1.84
CA ILE A 347 1.75 -11.52 1.61
C ILE A 347 0.24 -11.72 1.66
N LEU A 348 -0.50 -11.00 2.52
CA LEU A 348 -1.96 -11.07 2.54
C LEU A 348 -2.58 -10.50 1.26
N GLN A 349 -2.02 -9.43 0.72
CA GLN A 349 -2.45 -8.88 -0.57
C GLN A 349 -2.22 -9.90 -1.71
N ASP A 350 -1.03 -10.51 -1.78
CA ASP A 350 -0.72 -11.56 -2.76
C ASP A 350 -1.62 -12.82 -2.58
N ALA A 351 -1.97 -13.18 -1.34
CA ALA A 351 -2.86 -14.29 -1.05
C ALA A 351 -4.33 -13.99 -1.43
N TRP A 352 -4.81 -12.78 -1.19
CA TRP A 352 -6.15 -12.34 -1.59
C TRP A 352 -6.29 -12.35 -3.13
N LEU A 353 -5.27 -11.88 -3.84
CA LEU A 353 -5.25 -11.92 -5.31
C LEU A 353 -5.44 -13.36 -5.81
N LYS A 354 -4.61 -14.31 -5.32
CA LYS A 354 -4.75 -15.74 -5.67
C LYS A 354 -6.11 -16.33 -5.30
N TRP A 355 -6.67 -15.97 -4.14
CA TRP A 355 -7.99 -16.42 -3.69
C TRP A 355 -9.13 -15.90 -4.58
N SER A 356 -9.04 -14.64 -5.02
CA SER A 356 -10.01 -14.03 -5.94
C SER A 356 -9.88 -14.48 -7.40
N GLU A 357 -8.73 -15.04 -7.80
CA GLU A 357 -8.51 -15.68 -9.10
C GLU A 357 -8.91 -17.17 -9.13
N SER A 358 -9.07 -17.82 -7.98
CA SER A 358 -9.35 -19.25 -7.87
C SER A 358 -10.83 -19.57 -8.06
N ASP A 359 -11.15 -20.71 -8.69
CA ASP A 359 -12.52 -21.23 -8.68
C ASP A 359 -12.89 -21.70 -7.27
N ARG A 360 -13.68 -20.87 -6.59
CA ARG A 360 -14.13 -21.10 -5.21
C ARG A 360 -14.97 -22.37 -5.06
N SER A 361 -15.62 -22.82 -6.13
CA SER A 361 -16.44 -24.06 -6.10
C SER A 361 -15.60 -25.33 -6.03
N GLU A 362 -14.34 -25.29 -6.47
CA GLU A 362 -13.40 -26.41 -6.37
C GLU A 362 -12.73 -26.50 -4.98
N VAL A 363 -12.70 -25.40 -4.20
CA VAL A 363 -11.99 -25.34 -2.91
C VAL A 363 -12.85 -25.84 -1.76
N ARG A 364 -12.78 -27.16 -1.51
CA ARG A 364 -13.51 -27.84 -0.42
C ARG A 364 -13.18 -27.35 1.00
N HIS A 365 -11.95 -26.85 1.22
CA HIS A 365 -11.48 -26.39 2.54
C HIS A 365 -10.78 -25.03 2.44
N PRO A 366 -11.54 -23.91 2.37
CA PRO A 366 -10.99 -22.57 2.17
C PRO A 366 -9.90 -22.18 3.16
N LYS A 367 -10.10 -22.44 4.47
CA LYS A 367 -9.12 -22.17 5.54
C LYS A 367 -7.74 -22.78 5.25
N ALA A 368 -7.71 -24.07 4.92
CA ALA A 368 -6.47 -24.80 4.65
C ALA A 368 -5.80 -24.31 3.36
N TYR A 369 -6.58 -24.03 2.31
CA TYR A 369 -6.08 -23.46 1.05
C TYR A 369 -5.41 -22.09 1.25
N LEU A 370 -6.04 -21.22 2.04
CA LEU A 370 -5.53 -19.88 2.33
C LEU A 370 -4.27 -19.91 3.20
N VAL A 371 -4.25 -20.72 4.26
CA VAL A 371 -3.05 -20.91 5.10
C VAL A 371 -1.88 -21.52 4.32
N ARG A 372 -2.15 -22.49 3.42
CA ARG A 372 -1.15 -23.02 2.46
C ARG A 372 -0.60 -21.91 1.58
N THR A 373 -1.48 -21.10 1.00
CA THR A 373 -1.13 -20.01 0.08
C THR A 373 -0.24 -18.98 0.75
N VAL A 374 -0.62 -18.52 1.95
CA VAL A 374 0.17 -17.58 2.77
C VAL A 374 1.52 -18.17 3.17
N THR A 375 1.56 -19.42 3.62
CA THR A 375 2.82 -20.07 4.03
C THR A 375 3.79 -20.21 2.87
N ASN A 376 3.32 -20.59 1.68
CA ASN A 376 4.18 -20.76 0.51
C ASN A 376 4.66 -19.41 -0.06
N LEU A 377 3.83 -18.37 0.00
CA LEU A 377 4.25 -16.99 -0.28
C LEU A 377 5.33 -16.52 0.71
N ALA A 378 5.13 -16.74 2.01
CA ALA A 378 6.08 -16.35 3.05
C ALA A 378 7.41 -17.14 2.96
N LEU A 379 7.39 -18.43 2.63
CA LEU A 379 8.59 -19.23 2.36
C LEU A 379 9.42 -18.64 1.20
N ASN A 380 8.77 -18.31 0.09
CA ASN A 380 9.44 -17.68 -1.06
C ASN A 380 10.03 -16.29 -0.70
N ARG A 381 9.32 -15.51 0.12
CA ARG A 381 9.80 -14.22 0.63
C ARG A 381 11.01 -14.40 1.55
N LEU A 382 10.99 -15.35 2.49
CA LEU A 382 12.12 -15.65 3.38
C LEU A 382 13.37 -16.11 2.62
N THR A 383 13.22 -16.96 1.59
CA THR A 383 14.34 -17.39 0.74
C THR A 383 14.98 -16.20 0.00
N SER A 384 14.17 -15.23 -0.42
CA SER A 384 14.65 -14.00 -1.06
C SER A 384 15.25 -13.01 -0.05
N ALA A 385 14.65 -12.89 1.14
CA ALA A 385 15.05 -11.98 2.20
C ALA A 385 16.36 -12.40 2.89
N ALA A 386 16.70 -13.69 2.90
CA ALA A 386 17.99 -14.19 3.39
C ALA A 386 19.17 -13.48 2.68
N VAL A 387 19.09 -13.31 1.36
CA VAL A 387 20.10 -12.61 0.55
C VAL A 387 20.18 -11.12 0.92
N THR A 388 19.05 -10.48 1.23
CA THR A 388 19.02 -9.08 1.70
C THR A 388 19.58 -8.92 3.12
N ARG A 389 19.34 -9.90 3.99
CA ARG A 389 19.78 -9.90 5.40
C ARG A 389 21.30 -10.05 5.56
N GLU A 390 22.00 -10.64 4.60
CA GLU A 390 23.48 -10.67 4.58
C GLU A 390 24.12 -9.26 4.54
N ALA A 391 23.40 -8.27 4.02
CA ALA A 391 23.84 -6.87 3.96
C ALA A 391 23.33 -6.00 5.14
N TYR A 392 22.65 -6.59 6.13
CA TYR A 392 22.01 -5.82 7.20
C TYR A 392 23.01 -5.27 8.23
N VAL A 393 22.79 -4.02 8.68
CA VAL A 393 23.72 -3.32 9.59
C VAL A 393 23.22 -3.41 11.03
N GLY A 394 23.80 -4.36 11.78
CA GLY A 394 23.54 -4.55 13.22
C GLY A 394 22.61 -5.73 13.51
N PRO A 395 22.14 -5.89 14.76
CA PRO A 395 21.16 -6.90 15.12
C PRO A 395 19.85 -6.72 14.34
N TRP A 396 19.29 -7.82 13.82
CA TRP A 396 17.93 -7.86 13.28
C TRP A 396 16.94 -8.22 14.40
N LEU A 397 15.93 -7.39 14.60
CA LEU A 397 14.77 -7.70 15.45
C LEU A 397 13.48 -7.70 14.61
N PRO A 398 12.50 -8.55 14.94
CA PRO A 398 11.16 -8.46 14.36
C PRO A 398 10.53 -7.08 14.58
N GLU A 399 9.63 -6.69 13.68
CA GLU A 399 8.82 -5.48 13.80
C GLU A 399 7.79 -5.66 14.93
N PRO A 400 7.80 -4.83 15.99
CA PRO A 400 6.80 -4.88 17.04
C PRO A 400 5.46 -4.29 16.57
N TRP A 401 4.37 -4.73 17.19
CA TRP A 401 3.05 -4.15 16.98
C TRP A 401 2.31 -3.95 18.30
N LEU A 402 1.48 -2.91 18.37
CA LEU A 402 0.61 -2.64 19.51
C LEU A 402 -0.53 -3.66 19.55
N THR A 403 -0.75 -4.24 20.73
CA THR A 403 -1.88 -5.12 21.02
C THR A 403 -2.79 -4.46 22.06
N THR A 404 -4.11 -4.54 21.89
CA THR A 404 -5.08 -4.03 22.87
C THR A 404 -5.22 -4.99 24.05
N PRO A 405 -5.25 -4.52 25.32
CA PRO A 405 -5.40 -5.41 26.48
C PRO A 405 -6.79 -6.07 26.64
N ASP A 406 -7.81 -5.57 25.94
CA ASP A 406 -9.22 -5.71 26.34
C ASP A 406 -10.06 -6.54 25.34
N ILE A 407 -9.41 -7.38 24.53
CA ILE A 407 -10.06 -8.39 23.67
C ILE A 407 -9.33 -9.74 23.84
N ALA A 408 -8.98 -10.06 25.09
CA ALA A 408 -8.24 -11.28 25.46
C ALA A 408 -9.14 -12.41 25.98
N GLU A 409 -10.42 -12.13 26.26
CA GLU A 409 -11.40 -13.09 26.77
C GLU A 409 -12.53 -13.33 25.77
N GLU A 410 -12.22 -14.11 24.73
CA GLU A 410 -12.89 -15.38 24.39
C GLU A 410 -12.52 -15.83 22.96
N ALA A 411 -11.99 -17.06 22.86
CA ALA A 411 -11.77 -17.81 21.62
C ALA A 411 -10.75 -17.30 20.56
N GLU A 412 -9.53 -16.88 20.92
CA GLU A 412 -8.32 -17.25 20.16
C GLU A 412 -7.00 -17.03 20.94
N LEU A 413 -6.67 -17.94 21.88
CA LEU A 413 -5.38 -17.97 22.59
C LEU A 413 -4.16 -18.24 21.66
N ALA A 414 -4.41 -18.40 20.36
CA ALA A 414 -3.42 -18.65 19.33
C ALA A 414 -2.89 -17.37 18.67
N ASP A 415 -3.35 -16.16 19.04
CA ASP A 415 -3.07 -14.92 18.30
C ASP A 415 -1.88 -14.07 18.82
N THR A 416 -1.49 -14.20 20.08
CA THR A 416 -0.35 -13.46 20.69
C THR A 416 0.92 -14.29 20.82
N VAL A 417 1.84 -14.13 19.85
CA VAL A 417 3.21 -14.64 19.93
C VAL A 417 4.15 -13.53 20.37
N SER A 418 4.78 -13.72 21.52
CA SER A 418 5.67 -12.73 22.13
C SER A 418 6.87 -12.36 21.27
N MET A 419 7.42 -11.17 21.49
CA MET A 419 8.62 -10.70 20.79
C MET A 419 9.81 -11.63 21.04
N ALA A 420 9.96 -12.16 22.26
CA ALA A 420 10.98 -13.14 22.58
C ALA A 420 10.83 -14.42 21.73
N MET A 421 9.60 -14.92 21.56
CA MET A 421 9.32 -16.08 20.74
C MET A 421 9.55 -15.83 19.24
N LEU A 422 9.20 -14.65 18.71
CA LEU A 422 9.54 -14.27 17.32
C LEU A 422 11.06 -14.23 17.07
N VAL A 423 11.84 -13.71 18.02
CA VAL A 423 13.32 -13.75 17.95
C VAL A 423 13.85 -15.18 17.97
N VAL A 424 13.24 -16.10 18.73
CA VAL A 424 13.60 -17.53 18.70
C VAL A 424 13.22 -18.16 17.36
N LEU A 425 12.05 -17.87 16.80
CA LEU A 425 11.64 -18.32 15.47
C LEU A 425 12.59 -17.81 14.37
N GLU A 426 13.17 -16.63 14.54
CA GLU A 426 14.19 -16.10 13.61
C GLU A 426 15.48 -16.94 13.56
N THR A 427 15.75 -17.79 14.55
CA THR A 427 16.90 -18.71 14.55
C THR A 427 16.66 -20.02 13.76
N LEU A 428 15.41 -20.30 13.39
CA LEU A 428 15.05 -21.46 12.55
C LEU A 428 15.25 -21.15 11.06
N SER A 429 15.62 -22.17 10.27
CA SER A 429 15.53 -22.05 8.81
C SER A 429 14.06 -21.84 8.37
N PRO A 430 13.80 -21.24 7.20
CA PRO A 430 12.45 -20.92 6.75
C PRO A 430 11.48 -22.12 6.77
N VAL A 431 11.98 -23.31 6.40
CA VAL A 431 11.20 -24.55 6.39
C VAL A 431 10.97 -25.10 7.81
N GLU A 432 11.98 -25.05 8.69
CA GLU A 432 11.80 -25.42 10.11
C GLU A 432 10.78 -24.50 10.80
N ARG A 433 10.78 -23.20 10.48
CA ARG A 433 9.81 -22.22 10.98
C ARG A 433 8.39 -22.51 10.51
N ALA A 434 8.19 -22.76 9.20
CA ALA A 434 6.88 -23.11 8.65
C ALA A 434 6.32 -24.38 9.29
N VAL A 435 7.13 -25.45 9.38
CA VAL A 435 6.72 -26.72 9.99
C VAL A 435 6.41 -26.54 11.47
N PHE A 436 7.22 -25.76 12.21
CA PHE A 436 6.95 -25.47 13.62
C PHE A 436 5.63 -24.72 13.82
N LEU A 437 5.40 -23.64 13.06
CA LEU A 437 4.20 -22.80 13.21
C LEU A 437 2.92 -23.57 12.86
N LEU A 438 2.90 -24.24 11.71
CA LEU A 438 1.75 -25.06 11.30
C LEU A 438 1.46 -26.17 12.32
N ARG A 439 2.48 -26.80 12.90
CA ARG A 439 2.29 -27.90 13.85
C ARG A 439 1.93 -27.46 15.27
N GLU A 440 2.71 -26.57 15.85
CA GLU A 440 2.67 -26.24 17.29
C GLU A 440 1.78 -25.05 17.61
N VAL A 441 1.50 -24.16 16.63
CA VAL A 441 0.64 -22.98 16.83
C VAL A 441 -0.73 -23.18 16.16
N PHE A 442 -0.78 -23.80 14.98
CA PHE A 442 -2.02 -24.00 14.22
C PHE A 442 -2.56 -25.44 14.22
N GLY A 443 -1.86 -26.38 14.88
CA GLY A 443 -2.35 -27.74 15.15
C GLY A 443 -2.36 -28.74 13.97
N TYR A 444 -1.92 -28.34 12.77
CA TYR A 444 -1.94 -29.18 11.57
C TYR A 444 -1.18 -30.50 11.77
N SER A 445 -1.66 -31.58 11.15
CA SER A 445 -0.97 -32.87 11.11
C SER A 445 0.29 -32.80 10.24
N HIS A 446 1.22 -33.73 10.45
CA HIS A 446 2.43 -33.81 9.62
C HIS A 446 2.10 -34.09 8.14
N ALA A 447 0.97 -34.77 7.85
CA ALA A 447 0.51 -35.06 6.50
C ALA A 447 0.02 -33.80 5.78
N GLU A 448 -0.80 -32.98 6.43
CA GLU A 448 -1.24 -31.69 5.85
C GLU A 448 -0.05 -30.75 5.64
N ILE A 449 0.90 -30.71 6.58
CA ILE A 449 2.13 -29.91 6.44
C ILE A 449 3.01 -30.42 5.29
N ALA A 450 3.03 -31.74 5.03
CA ALA A 450 3.74 -32.35 3.90
C ALA A 450 3.19 -31.88 2.55
N GLU A 451 1.87 -31.73 2.43
CA GLU A 451 1.21 -31.17 1.25
C GLU A 451 1.46 -29.66 1.09
N VAL A 452 1.45 -28.89 2.19
CA VAL A 452 1.73 -27.45 2.16
C VAL A 452 3.16 -27.17 1.69
N VAL A 453 4.13 -27.82 2.34
CA VAL A 453 5.58 -27.57 2.17
C VAL A 453 6.19 -28.39 1.02
N GLU A 454 5.39 -29.25 0.39
CA GLU A 454 5.75 -30.09 -0.76
C GLU A 454 6.95 -31.01 -0.48
N ARG A 455 6.90 -31.73 0.65
CA ARG A 455 7.94 -32.67 1.12
C ARG A 455 7.33 -33.93 1.75
N PRO A 456 8.00 -35.10 1.69
CA PRO A 456 7.47 -36.32 2.29
C PRO A 456 7.20 -36.20 3.79
N GLU A 457 6.08 -36.78 4.27
CA GLU A 457 5.70 -36.74 5.68
C GLU A 457 6.80 -37.21 6.66
N PRO A 458 7.57 -38.29 6.40
CA PRO A 458 8.66 -38.69 7.29
C PRO A 458 9.73 -37.60 7.44
N THR A 459 9.98 -36.80 6.40
CA THR A 459 10.88 -35.64 6.45
C THR A 459 10.27 -34.53 7.31
N ILE A 460 8.97 -34.25 7.16
CA ILE A 460 8.26 -33.26 8.00
C ILE A 460 8.32 -33.64 9.48
N ARG A 461 8.10 -34.91 9.84
CA ARG A 461 8.22 -35.40 11.23
C ARG A 461 9.61 -35.14 11.82
N GLN A 462 10.68 -35.36 11.06
CA GLN A 462 12.06 -35.07 11.49
C GLN A 462 12.32 -33.56 11.62
N ILE A 463 11.81 -32.75 10.70
CA ILE A 463 11.93 -31.28 10.74
C ILE A 463 11.17 -30.73 11.95
N ALA A 464 9.95 -31.19 12.22
CA ALA A 464 9.15 -30.78 13.38
C ALA A 464 9.86 -31.09 14.70
N HIS A 465 10.38 -32.31 14.86
CA HIS A 465 11.17 -32.68 16.04
C HIS A 465 12.40 -31.78 16.23
N ARG A 466 13.14 -31.51 15.16
CA ARG A 466 14.34 -30.66 15.19
C ARG A 466 14.00 -29.21 15.52
N ALA A 467 12.98 -28.64 14.89
CA ALA A 467 12.52 -27.28 15.13
C ALA A 467 12.03 -27.12 16.58
N ARG A 468 11.24 -28.07 17.08
CA ARG A 468 10.80 -28.11 18.48
C ARG A 468 11.98 -28.17 19.45
N ALA A 469 12.98 -29.02 19.20
CA ALA A 469 14.19 -29.08 20.04
C ALA A 469 14.99 -27.76 19.99
N HIS A 470 15.13 -27.13 18.81
CA HIS A 470 15.82 -25.86 18.63
C HIS A 470 15.14 -24.72 19.38
N VAL A 471 13.80 -24.66 19.33
CA VAL A 471 12.97 -23.70 20.07
C VAL A 471 13.06 -23.96 21.56
N GLN A 472 12.84 -25.19 22.04
CA GLN A 472 12.87 -25.48 23.49
C GLN A 472 14.25 -25.20 24.13
N ALA A 473 15.34 -25.39 23.40
CA ALA A 473 16.69 -25.04 23.86
C ALA A 473 16.91 -23.52 24.03
N ARG A 474 16.09 -22.69 23.37
CA ARG A 474 16.15 -21.22 23.38
C ARG A 474 14.88 -20.58 23.96
N ARG A 475 13.92 -21.39 24.45
CA ARG A 475 12.63 -20.90 24.90
C ARG A 475 12.83 -20.02 26.13
N PRO A 476 12.25 -18.81 26.18
CA PRO A 476 12.37 -17.94 27.34
C PRO A 476 11.73 -18.64 28.56
N ARG A 477 12.48 -18.80 29.66
CA ARG A 477 12.02 -19.44 30.91
C ARG A 477 11.53 -18.39 31.91
N TYR A 478 10.66 -17.50 31.43
CA TYR A 478 10.37 -16.24 32.10
C TYR A 478 8.90 -16.16 32.49
N ASP A 479 8.59 -16.87 33.56
CA ASP A 479 7.33 -16.77 34.28
C ASP A 479 7.54 -15.78 35.43
N THR A 480 6.80 -14.68 35.43
CA THR A 480 6.88 -13.66 36.48
C THR A 480 5.53 -12.99 36.58
N ASP A 481 5.00 -12.95 37.79
CA ASP A 481 3.70 -12.39 38.13
C ASP A 481 3.49 -10.98 37.55
N ALA A 482 2.23 -10.67 37.19
CA ALA A 482 1.84 -9.44 36.54
C ALA A 482 2.05 -8.20 37.43
N GLU A 483 1.81 -8.31 38.75
CA GLU A 483 2.09 -7.20 39.67
C GLU A 483 3.58 -6.94 39.78
N GLN A 484 4.39 -8.01 39.90
CA GLN A 484 5.85 -7.91 39.94
C GLN A 484 6.42 -7.29 38.66
N ARG A 485 5.93 -7.70 37.48
CA ARG A 485 6.29 -7.09 36.19
C ARG A 485 5.92 -5.61 36.15
N SER A 486 4.71 -5.24 36.58
CA SER A 486 4.25 -3.85 36.62
C SER A 486 5.07 -2.98 37.58
N LEU A 487 5.44 -3.50 38.76
CA LEU A 487 6.29 -2.82 39.73
C LEU A 487 7.71 -2.57 39.19
N VAL A 488 8.35 -3.59 38.62
CA VAL A 488 9.70 -3.45 38.02
C VAL A 488 9.66 -2.50 36.83
N THR A 489 8.62 -2.58 35.99
CA THR A 489 8.45 -1.66 34.85
C THR A 489 8.36 -0.20 35.31
N ARG A 490 7.57 0.11 36.33
CA ARG A 490 7.46 1.48 36.88
C ARG A 490 8.78 1.98 37.46
N ARG A 491 9.50 1.14 38.22
CA ARG A 491 10.83 1.47 38.75
C ARG A 491 11.84 1.73 37.62
N PHE A 492 11.80 0.92 36.57
CA PHE A 492 12.68 1.04 35.42
C PHE A 492 12.43 2.33 34.63
N ILE A 493 11.18 2.70 34.37
CA ILE A 493 10.83 3.99 33.74
C ILE A 493 11.36 5.15 34.59
N ALA A 494 11.10 5.15 35.90
CA ALA A 494 11.56 6.22 36.79
C ALA A 494 13.09 6.36 36.82
N ALA A 495 13.83 5.24 36.90
CA ALA A 495 15.29 5.24 36.85
C ALA A 495 15.84 5.75 35.51
N CYS A 496 15.19 5.39 34.39
CA CYS A 496 15.54 5.88 33.06
C CYS A 496 15.30 7.39 32.90
N GLN A 497 14.14 7.89 33.35
CA GLN A 497 13.78 9.31 33.27
C GLN A 497 14.65 10.18 34.20
N GLY A 498 15.01 9.67 35.38
CA GLY A 498 15.92 10.35 36.32
C GLY A 498 17.40 10.27 35.94
N GLY A 499 17.77 9.49 34.92
CA GLY A 499 19.16 9.25 34.54
C GLY A 499 19.99 8.49 35.58
N ASP A 500 19.34 7.80 36.54
CA ASP A 500 20.02 7.09 37.62
C ASP A 500 20.60 5.76 37.14
N LEU A 501 21.89 5.81 36.78
CA LEU A 501 22.65 4.66 36.33
C LEU A 501 22.62 3.49 37.33
N ASN A 502 22.65 3.77 38.64
CA ASN A 502 22.71 2.73 39.67
C ASN A 502 21.34 2.06 39.82
N ALA A 503 20.27 2.85 39.91
CA ALA A 503 18.90 2.32 39.96
C ALA A 503 18.55 1.52 38.70
N VAL A 504 19.05 1.92 37.51
CA VAL A 504 18.95 1.08 36.30
C VAL A 504 19.71 -0.24 36.50
N MET A 505 20.99 -0.21 36.89
CA MET A 505 21.79 -1.44 37.06
C MET A 505 21.19 -2.41 38.09
N GLU A 506 20.60 -1.90 39.18
CA GLU A 506 19.97 -2.74 40.22
C GLU A 506 18.80 -3.58 39.68
N LEU A 507 18.08 -3.08 38.68
CA LEU A 507 16.95 -3.76 38.03
C LEU A 507 17.39 -4.74 36.93
N LEU A 508 18.66 -4.69 36.50
CA LEU A 508 19.20 -5.61 35.50
C LEU A 508 19.77 -6.88 36.13
N ALA A 509 19.79 -7.96 35.36
CA ALA A 509 20.54 -9.16 35.70
C ALA A 509 22.05 -8.97 35.43
N PRO A 510 22.97 -9.63 36.17
CA PRO A 510 24.40 -9.51 35.92
C PRO A 510 24.81 -9.96 34.50
N ASP A 511 24.13 -10.97 33.96
CA ASP A 511 24.30 -11.57 32.64
C ASP A 511 23.37 -10.96 31.57
N VAL A 512 22.70 -9.84 31.87
CA VAL A 512 21.76 -9.17 30.97
C VAL A 512 22.37 -8.95 29.59
N THR A 513 21.55 -9.16 28.56
CA THR A 513 21.92 -8.81 27.18
C THR A 513 20.88 -7.87 26.57
N ALA A 514 21.35 -6.82 25.90
CA ALA A 514 20.52 -5.88 25.16
C ALA A 514 20.83 -5.95 23.65
N TRP A 515 19.77 -6.06 22.86
CA TRP A 515 19.78 -5.94 21.40
C TRP A 515 19.10 -4.65 21.00
N SER A 516 19.66 -3.94 20.01
CA SER A 516 18.98 -2.82 19.38
C SER A 516 19.04 -2.96 17.86
N ASP A 517 17.90 -2.95 17.20
CA ASP A 517 17.79 -2.85 15.76
C ASP A 517 17.49 -1.41 15.37
N GLY A 518 18.39 -0.81 14.59
CA GLY A 518 18.25 0.55 14.04
C GLY A 518 18.37 0.61 12.52
N GLY A 519 18.40 -0.54 11.84
CA GLY A 519 18.51 -0.64 10.38
C GLY A 519 19.76 0.00 9.74
N GLY A 520 20.76 0.38 10.54
CA GLY A 520 21.86 1.25 10.10
C GLY A 520 21.46 2.71 9.80
N LYS A 521 20.21 3.11 10.09
CA LYS A 521 19.66 4.45 9.83
C LYS A 521 19.74 5.38 11.04
N VAL A 522 19.55 4.82 12.23
CA VAL A 522 19.60 5.56 13.51
C VAL A 522 20.74 5.07 14.40
N THR A 523 21.05 5.80 15.47
CA THR A 523 22.07 5.38 16.43
C THR A 523 21.58 4.18 17.26
N ALA A 524 22.09 3.00 16.93
CA ALA A 524 21.82 1.74 17.63
C ALA A 524 23.14 1.02 17.94
N ALA A 525 23.17 0.17 18.97
CA ALA A 525 24.28 -0.71 19.26
C ALA A 525 24.45 -1.74 18.12
N ARG A 526 25.53 -1.61 17.34
CA ARG A 526 25.83 -2.49 16.18
C ARG A 526 26.14 -3.94 16.53
N ARG A 527 26.28 -4.26 17.82
CA ARG A 527 26.47 -5.60 18.39
C ARG A 527 25.67 -5.67 19.69
N PRO A 528 25.18 -6.85 20.11
CA PRO A 528 24.54 -7.02 21.41
C PRO A 528 25.45 -6.51 22.53
N LEU A 529 24.85 -5.82 23.50
CA LEU A 529 25.52 -5.36 24.71
C LEU A 529 25.30 -6.40 25.79
N HIS A 530 26.38 -6.83 26.45
CA HIS A 530 26.33 -7.77 27.57
C HIS A 530 26.75 -7.07 28.87
N THR A 531 26.20 -7.53 29.98
CA THR A 531 26.38 -7.04 31.38
C THR A 531 25.63 -5.76 31.73
N ALA A 532 25.17 -5.70 32.98
CA ALA A 532 24.35 -4.60 33.51
C ALA A 532 24.99 -3.23 33.32
N ASP A 533 26.29 -3.09 33.63
CA ASP A 533 27.04 -1.85 33.48
C ASP A 533 26.99 -1.28 32.06
N LYS A 534 27.27 -2.10 31.03
CA LYS A 534 27.32 -1.65 29.64
C LYS A 534 25.93 -1.30 29.11
N VAL A 535 24.93 -2.09 29.47
CA VAL A 535 23.53 -1.85 29.09
C VAL A 535 23.01 -0.57 29.73
N ALA A 536 23.22 -0.39 31.03
CA ALA A 536 22.74 0.77 31.78
C ALA A 536 23.42 2.07 31.30
N ARG A 537 24.76 2.09 31.16
CA ARG A 537 25.50 3.25 30.64
C ARG A 537 25.07 3.62 29.22
N TRP A 538 24.89 2.64 28.35
CA TRP A 538 24.44 2.88 26.99
C TRP A 538 23.03 3.48 26.97
N MET A 539 22.10 2.93 27.75
CA MET A 539 20.72 3.41 27.80
C MET A 539 20.61 4.83 28.36
N VAL A 540 21.22 5.11 29.52
CA VAL A 540 21.24 6.47 30.10
C VAL A 540 21.89 7.47 29.14
N GLY A 541 23.02 7.10 28.52
CA GLY A 541 23.71 7.94 27.53
C GLY A 541 22.96 8.11 26.18
N VAL A 542 22.01 7.24 25.86
CA VAL A 542 21.11 7.42 24.71
C VAL A 542 19.95 8.33 25.07
N LEU A 543 19.34 8.16 26.25
CA LEU A 543 18.19 8.95 26.70
C LEU A 543 18.57 10.41 27.00
N ALA A 544 19.78 10.68 27.50
CA ALA A 544 20.29 12.02 27.81
C ALA A 544 20.68 12.87 26.56
N LYS A 545 20.16 12.54 25.37
CA LYS A 545 20.48 13.26 24.12
C LYS A 545 19.49 14.41 23.88
N PRO A 546 19.94 15.66 23.72
CA PRO A 546 19.04 16.82 23.61
C PRO A 546 17.99 16.76 22.49
N HIS A 547 18.27 16.07 21.38
CA HIS A 547 17.33 15.92 20.26
C HIS A 547 16.21 14.89 20.49
N LEU A 548 16.16 14.28 21.69
CA LEU A 548 15.05 13.43 22.11
C LEU A 548 14.04 14.18 22.97
N GLU A 549 14.33 15.41 23.42
CA GLU A 549 13.41 16.19 24.23
C GLU A 549 12.32 16.84 23.36
N PRO A 550 11.01 16.73 23.70
CA PRO A 550 10.46 16.02 24.86
C PRO A 550 10.30 14.51 24.62
N LEU A 551 10.98 13.68 25.43
CA LEU A 551 10.90 12.22 25.33
C LEU A 551 9.81 11.68 26.26
N GLU A 552 8.76 11.12 25.66
CA GLU A 552 7.73 10.39 26.39
C GLU A 552 8.08 8.90 26.45
N ILE A 553 7.96 8.31 27.64
CA ILE A 553 8.11 6.88 27.88
C ILE A 553 6.82 6.39 28.53
N ARG A 554 6.06 5.55 27.82
CA ARG A 554 4.81 4.97 28.33
C ARG A 554 4.81 3.46 28.26
N THR A 555 4.07 2.82 29.15
CA THR A 555 3.76 1.39 29.02
C THR A 555 2.85 1.16 27.81
N ALA A 556 3.04 0.02 27.16
CA ALA A 556 2.20 -0.47 26.07
C ALA A 556 2.17 -2.00 26.09
N SER A 557 1.06 -2.58 25.62
CA SER A 557 1.03 -4.00 25.28
C SER A 557 1.57 -4.13 23.85
N LEU A 558 2.65 -4.90 23.71
CA LEU A 558 3.41 -5.12 22.49
C LEU A 558 3.48 -6.62 22.25
N ASN A 559 2.98 -7.11 21.12
CA ASN A 559 2.98 -8.54 20.81
C ASN A 559 2.30 -9.43 21.90
N GLY A 560 1.38 -8.87 22.68
CA GLY A 560 0.74 -9.54 23.83
C GLY A 560 1.50 -9.47 25.16
N GLU A 561 2.64 -8.78 25.21
CA GLU A 561 3.43 -8.59 26.45
C GLU A 561 3.51 -7.12 26.84
N GLN A 562 3.55 -6.82 28.14
CA GLN A 562 3.82 -5.47 28.62
C GLN A 562 5.28 -5.08 28.31
N GLY A 563 5.44 -4.00 27.53
CA GLY A 563 6.71 -3.34 27.24
C GLY A 563 6.58 -1.81 27.31
N LEU A 564 7.56 -1.11 26.73
CA LEU A 564 7.59 0.36 26.67
C LEU A 564 7.53 0.87 25.23
N LEU A 565 6.77 1.93 25.02
CA LEU A 565 6.83 2.77 23.82
C LEU A 565 7.56 4.08 24.15
N PHE A 566 8.45 4.49 23.24
CA PHE A 566 9.13 5.78 23.26
C PHE A 566 8.51 6.67 22.18
N SER A 567 8.11 7.89 22.52
CA SER A 567 7.59 8.87 21.58
C SER A 567 8.20 10.27 21.77
N VAL A 568 8.27 11.02 20.68
CA VAL A 568 8.60 12.45 20.68
C VAL A 568 7.52 13.15 19.86
N ASP A 569 6.92 14.22 20.39
CA ASP A 569 5.79 14.93 19.78
C ASP A 569 4.66 13.99 19.29
N GLY A 570 4.32 12.97 20.09
CA GLY A 570 3.32 11.95 19.78
C GLY A 570 3.71 10.92 18.70
N HIS A 571 4.88 11.05 18.08
CA HIS A 571 5.36 10.12 17.05
C HIS A 571 6.21 8.99 17.68
N PRO A 572 5.97 7.71 17.34
CA PRO A 572 6.74 6.60 17.89
C PRO A 572 8.20 6.65 17.40
N LEU A 573 9.13 6.74 18.34
CA LEU A 573 10.58 6.72 18.14
C LEU A 573 11.14 5.29 18.23
N GLY A 574 10.48 4.43 18.99
CA GLY A 574 10.90 3.05 19.20
C GLY A 574 10.06 2.31 20.22
N ALA A 575 10.34 1.01 20.38
CA ALA A 575 9.76 0.16 21.43
C ALA A 575 10.85 -0.66 22.15
N LEU A 576 10.62 -0.95 23.43
CA LEU A 576 11.42 -1.88 24.22
C LEU A 576 10.51 -3.01 24.74
N THR A 577 10.87 -4.26 24.42
CA THR A 577 10.35 -5.45 25.10
C THR A 577 11.45 -6.08 25.94
N PHE A 578 11.09 -6.70 27.05
CA PHE A 578 12.07 -7.26 27.98
C PHE A 578 11.55 -8.47 28.76
N ASP A 579 12.49 -9.32 29.14
CA ASP A 579 12.25 -10.54 29.90
C ASP A 579 12.60 -10.34 31.37
N LEU A 580 11.68 -10.73 32.27
CA LEU A 580 11.90 -10.78 33.71
C LEU A 580 12.16 -12.20 34.21
N LEU A 581 13.03 -12.32 35.20
CA LEU A 581 13.16 -13.47 36.08
C LEU A 581 13.56 -12.96 37.47
N ASP A 582 12.97 -13.50 38.54
CA ASP A 582 13.32 -13.17 39.93
C ASP A 582 13.39 -11.65 40.23
N GLY A 583 12.53 -10.86 39.57
CA GLY A 583 12.48 -9.41 39.71
C GLY A 583 13.57 -8.62 38.97
N ARG A 584 14.42 -9.29 38.16
CA ARG A 584 15.48 -8.68 37.34
C ARG A 584 15.22 -8.83 35.85
N ILE A 585 15.71 -7.87 35.08
CA ILE A 585 15.61 -7.87 33.62
C ILE A 585 16.82 -8.61 33.02
N HIS A 586 16.58 -9.72 32.33
CA HIS A 586 17.63 -10.54 31.71
C HIS A 586 17.86 -10.23 30.22
N GLN A 587 16.85 -9.78 29.50
CA GLN A 587 16.93 -9.55 28.05
C GLN A 587 16.23 -8.24 27.71
N LEU A 588 16.84 -7.37 26.90
CA LEU A 588 16.23 -6.13 26.40
C LEU A 588 16.29 -6.09 24.88
N ARG A 589 15.16 -5.81 24.22
CA ARG A 589 15.04 -5.75 22.75
C ARG A 589 14.48 -4.39 22.35
N PHE A 590 15.36 -3.50 21.91
CA PHE A 590 15.03 -2.16 21.44
C PHE A 590 14.81 -2.17 19.92
N GLN A 591 13.58 -1.98 19.45
CA GLN A 591 13.33 -1.64 18.06
C GLN A 591 13.33 -0.12 17.91
N VAL A 592 14.28 0.41 17.14
CA VAL A 592 14.39 1.84 16.80
C VAL A 592 14.60 2.06 15.29
N ASN A 593 14.59 1.00 14.47
CA ASN A 593 14.66 1.14 13.02
C ASN A 593 13.36 1.80 12.50
N PRO A 594 13.41 3.01 11.90
CA PRO A 594 12.21 3.72 11.45
C PRO A 594 11.39 2.96 10.40
N ASP A 595 11.98 1.99 9.70
CA ASP A 595 11.28 1.11 8.75
C ASP A 595 10.45 0.00 9.44
N LYS A 596 10.52 -0.10 10.77
CA LYS A 596 9.89 -1.14 11.61
C LYS A 596 9.13 -0.55 12.80
N LEU A 597 8.62 0.68 12.66
CA LEU A 597 7.82 1.36 13.68
C LEU A 597 6.36 1.58 13.25
N ASP A 598 5.95 1.11 12.06
CA ASP A 598 4.60 1.37 11.56
C ASP A 598 3.54 0.68 12.44
N GLY A 599 3.78 -0.56 12.88
CA GLY A 599 2.94 -1.29 13.84
C GLY A 599 2.83 -0.64 15.25
N LEU A 600 3.58 0.43 15.52
CA LEU A 600 3.52 1.19 16.79
C LEU A 600 2.63 2.44 16.73
N ARG A 601 2.00 2.72 15.59
CA ARG A 601 1.02 3.81 15.48
C ARG A 601 -0.35 3.33 16.01
N PRO A 602 -1.05 4.13 16.83
CA PRO A 602 -2.40 3.78 17.27
C PRO A 602 -3.36 3.72 16.07
N GLY A 603 -4.22 2.69 16.03
CA GLY A 603 -5.27 2.52 14.99
C GLY A 603 -4.96 1.50 13.87
N LEU A 604 -3.99 0.60 14.04
CA LEU A 604 -3.66 -0.46 13.06
C LEU A 604 -4.16 -1.88 13.44
N GLY A 605 -4.79 -2.04 14.61
CA GLY A 605 -5.11 -3.35 15.20
C GLY A 605 -6.61 -3.68 15.33
N ASP A 606 -7.49 -2.82 14.83
CA ASP A 606 -8.96 -2.93 14.91
C ASP A 606 -9.56 -3.48 13.60
#